data_AF-A0A5B8Z621-F1
#
_entry.id   AF-A0A5B8Z621-F1
#
_cell.length_a   1.000
_cell.length_b   1.000
_cell.length_c   1.000
_cell.angle_alpha   90.00
_cell.angle_beta   90.00
_cell.angle_gamma   90.00
#
_symmetry.space_group_name_H-M   'P 1'
#
loop_
_entity.id
_entity.type
_entity.pdbx_description
1 polymer ?
#
loop_
_entity_poly.entity_id
_entity_poly.type
_entity_poly.pdbx_seq_one_letter_code
_entity_poly.pdbx_strand_id
1 'polypeptide(L)'
;MSIKSKLNRLKPHLSTDRTEKEKFQSSHHEEIPYREFWVKEGVSPYYFDGDYCLVREKEFPIDQKHGIYSFSQFSDAVEAWNSSNVDHPLSAAGYKPESFFFFDTETTGLGGGVGNTIFILGHASLIDNKVKLKQHILPHPGAEIPLYKSFLDSVDYRTMATYNGKSFDWPQVKTRHTLIKEHVPKLPPFGHFDLYHASRRMWKHKLDRMKLSIVEKEVLGVERKDDLPGYLAPMIYFDFVERKDPQGMIGILKHNEIDILSLISLYTHLSFQILRLDKKQTSREIYEVGRWFSHLGDSDSAKEVFSHISQGNNLDSLHAKHALAYEYKKQKKWPEAEELWMAIADAGNNKIMLEACIELAKIYEHREKNYRKALIYTEKAKSISHTVENKKSPFSEEDLNKRLARLLKK
;
A
#
# COMPACT_ATOMS: atom_id res chain seq x y z
N MET A 1 43.42 -10.30 45.73
CA MET A 1 42.90 -9.01 46.23
C MET A 1 41.38 -9.09 46.34
N SER A 2 40.82 -8.89 47.53
CA SER A 2 39.39 -9.06 47.83
C SER A 2 38.52 -8.02 47.12
N ILE A 3 37.37 -8.43 46.58
CA ILE A 3 36.31 -7.57 46.00
C ILE A 3 35.94 -6.40 46.93
N LYS A 4 36.13 -6.57 48.24
CA LYS A 4 35.91 -5.55 49.26
C LYS A 4 36.86 -4.33 49.12
N SER A 5 38.08 -4.51 48.62
CA SER A 5 39.02 -3.40 48.39
C SER A 5 38.72 -2.62 47.11
N LYS A 6 38.16 -3.27 46.08
CA LYS A 6 37.64 -2.61 44.86
C LYS A 6 36.39 -1.79 45.15
N LEU A 7 35.47 -2.29 45.98
CA LEU A 7 34.26 -1.57 46.38
C LEU A 7 34.55 -0.34 47.26
N ASN A 8 35.52 -0.39 48.16
CA ASN A 8 35.89 0.77 48.97
C ASN A 8 36.54 1.90 48.15
N ARG A 9 37.17 1.60 47.01
CA ARG A 9 37.71 2.61 46.08
C ARG A 9 36.63 3.36 45.30
N LEU A 10 35.43 2.80 45.17
CA LEU A 10 34.30 3.39 44.43
C LEU A 10 33.33 4.17 45.32
N LYS A 11 33.50 4.12 46.65
CA LYS A 11 32.64 4.84 47.61
C LYS A 11 32.59 6.36 47.45
N PRO A 12 33.66 7.08 47.04
CA PRO A 12 33.58 8.53 46.80
C PRO A 12 32.71 8.91 45.60
N HIS A 13 32.40 7.96 44.71
CA HIS A 13 31.60 8.18 43.49
C HIS A 13 30.16 7.67 43.63
N LEU A 14 29.77 7.16 44.80
CA LEU A 14 28.45 6.57 45.07
C LEU A 14 27.66 7.32 46.16
N SER A 15 28.23 8.34 46.80
CA SER A 15 27.50 9.22 47.71
C SER A 15 26.76 10.29 46.91
N THR A 16 25.46 10.09 46.80
CA THR A 16 24.47 11.11 46.45
C THR A 16 24.48 12.22 47.50
N ASP A 17 25.20 13.30 47.25
CA ASP A 17 24.82 14.59 47.82
C ASP A 17 23.68 15.15 46.96
N ARG A 18 22.50 15.14 47.57
CA ARG A 18 21.36 15.96 47.16
C ARG A 18 21.76 17.42 47.40
N THR A 19 22.46 18.02 46.45
CA THR A 19 22.40 19.47 46.27
C THR A 19 21.14 19.78 45.47
N GLU A 20 20.35 20.68 46.02
CA GLU A 20 19.14 21.22 45.42
C GLU A 20 19.41 21.56 43.96
N LYS A 21 18.59 21.02 43.06
CA LYS A 21 18.60 21.38 41.66
C LYS A 21 18.29 22.86 41.56
N GLU A 22 19.33 23.68 41.50
CA GLU A 22 19.25 24.99 40.87
C GLU A 22 18.61 24.76 39.50
N LYS A 23 17.44 25.36 39.31
CA LYS A 23 16.79 25.45 38.02
C LYS A 23 17.76 26.18 37.09
N PHE A 24 18.52 25.43 36.30
CA PHE A 24 19.13 25.94 35.09
C PHE A 24 18.00 26.31 34.11
N GLN A 25 17.39 27.47 34.34
CA GLN A 25 16.71 28.23 33.29
C GLN A 25 17.80 28.90 32.47
N SER A 26 18.43 28.14 31.57
CA SER A 26 19.12 28.72 30.42
C SER A 26 18.23 28.52 29.21
N SER A 27 17.19 29.34 29.08
CA SER A 27 16.43 29.47 27.83
C SER A 27 17.28 30.27 26.82
N HIS A 28 18.42 29.72 26.43
CA HIS A 28 19.07 30.09 25.18
C HIS A 28 18.42 29.26 24.09
N HIS A 29 17.22 29.66 23.65
CA HIS A 29 16.76 29.18 22.36
C HIS A 29 17.68 29.82 21.33
N GLU A 30 18.59 29.02 20.75
CA GLU A 30 19.38 29.45 19.60
C GLU A 30 18.45 30.05 18.55
N GLU A 31 18.88 31.17 17.97
CA GLU A 31 18.12 31.84 16.92
C GLU A 31 18.02 30.92 15.70
N ILE A 32 16.80 30.61 15.28
CA ILE A 32 16.56 29.70 14.15
C ILE A 32 17.07 30.35 12.86
N PRO A 33 18.03 29.73 12.16
CA PRO A 33 18.52 30.26 10.89
C PRO A 33 17.37 30.42 9.88
N TYR A 34 17.38 31.53 9.14
CA TYR A 34 16.38 31.83 8.11
C TYR A 34 14.93 31.80 8.60
N ARG A 35 14.66 32.16 9.87
CA ARG A 35 13.32 32.12 10.48
C ARG A 35 12.24 32.79 9.63
N GLU A 36 12.49 33.97 9.07
CA GLU A 36 11.50 34.67 8.24
C GLU A 36 11.13 33.89 6.97
N PHE A 37 12.09 33.17 6.38
CA PHE A 37 11.86 32.32 5.23
C PHE A 37 10.98 31.13 5.59
N TRP A 38 11.28 30.46 6.71
CA TRP A 38 10.48 29.37 7.23
C TRP A 38 9.03 29.78 7.52
N VAL A 39 8.84 30.92 8.18
CA VAL A 39 7.50 31.45 8.49
C VAL A 39 6.68 31.72 7.22
N LYS A 40 7.31 32.24 6.15
CA LYS A 40 6.65 32.44 4.86
C LYS A 40 6.16 31.14 4.22
N GLU A 41 6.83 30.03 4.49
CA GLU A 41 6.48 28.70 3.99
C GLU A 41 5.58 27.90 4.96
N GLY A 42 5.04 28.55 6.00
CA GLY A 42 4.15 27.94 6.99
C GLY A 42 4.88 27.03 7.98
N VAL A 43 6.18 27.26 8.19
CA VAL A 43 7.03 26.47 9.08
C VAL A 43 7.29 27.20 10.39
N SER A 44 7.10 26.50 11.50
CA SER A 44 7.32 27.01 12.85
C SER A 44 8.13 26.01 13.68
N PRO A 45 8.89 26.45 14.68
CA PRO A 45 9.61 25.53 15.56
C PRO A 45 8.68 24.86 16.57
N TYR A 46 8.95 23.59 16.84
CA TYR A 46 8.45 22.86 17.99
C TYR A 46 9.62 22.57 18.94
N TYR A 47 9.57 23.13 20.14
CA TYR A 47 10.62 23.00 21.14
C TYR A 47 10.31 21.88 22.12
N PHE A 48 11.31 21.03 22.40
CA PHE A 48 11.21 19.99 23.42
C PHE A 48 12.60 19.61 23.94
N ASP A 49 12.71 19.43 25.25
CA ASP A 49 13.94 19.00 25.95
C ASP A 49 15.19 19.83 25.61
N GLY A 50 15.03 21.15 25.47
CA GLY A 50 16.13 22.08 25.17
C GLY A 50 16.56 22.12 23.70
N ASP A 51 15.91 21.35 22.83
CA ASP A 51 16.16 21.29 21.38
C ASP A 51 14.86 21.60 20.60
N TYR A 52 14.89 21.55 19.27
CA TYR A 52 13.72 21.79 18.43
C TYR A 52 13.67 20.93 17.16
N CYS A 53 12.47 20.75 16.64
CA CYS A 53 12.26 20.39 15.25
C CYS A 53 11.48 21.49 14.53
N LEU A 54 11.47 21.47 13.20
CA LEU A 54 10.66 22.40 12.42
C LEU A 54 9.37 21.69 12.00
N VAL A 55 8.23 22.38 12.07
CA VAL A 55 6.92 21.84 11.74
C VAL A 55 6.26 22.73 10.71
N ARG A 56 5.97 22.17 9.55
CA ARG A 56 5.18 22.79 8.51
C ARG A 56 3.74 22.35 8.63
N GLU A 57 2.80 23.29 8.59
CA GLU A 57 1.37 22.98 8.57
C GLU A 57 0.70 23.60 7.35
N LYS A 58 -0.18 22.84 6.71
CA LYS A 58 -1.04 23.29 5.62
C LYS A 58 -2.44 22.73 5.78
N GLU A 59 -3.42 23.52 5.35
CA GLU A 59 -4.80 23.09 5.28
C GLU A 59 -5.29 23.17 3.83
N PHE A 60 -6.03 22.17 3.41
CA PHE A 60 -6.67 22.12 2.11
C PHE A 60 -8.18 21.98 2.29
N PRO A 61 -9.01 22.80 1.61
CA PRO A 61 -10.46 22.63 1.64
C PRO A 61 -10.87 21.23 1.19
N ILE A 62 -11.91 20.66 1.80
CA ILE A 62 -12.41 19.33 1.43
C ILE A 62 -12.81 19.23 -0.05
N ASP A 63 -13.29 20.32 -0.65
CA ASP A 63 -13.70 20.36 -2.06
C ASP A 63 -12.52 20.50 -3.03
N GLN A 64 -11.30 20.73 -2.52
CA GLN A 64 -10.11 20.79 -3.36
C GLN A 64 -9.90 19.45 -4.05
N LYS A 65 -9.58 19.52 -5.35
CA LYS A 65 -9.21 18.35 -6.14
C LYS A 65 -7.72 18.05 -6.05
N HIS A 66 -7.41 16.77 -6.00
CA HIS A 66 -6.08 16.22 -6.18
C HIS A 66 -6.16 15.06 -7.16
N GLY A 67 -5.86 15.36 -8.43
CA GLY A 67 -6.14 14.47 -9.56
C GLY A 67 -7.63 14.47 -9.92
N ILE A 68 -8.19 13.30 -10.17
CA ILE A 68 -9.59 13.12 -10.59
C ILE A 68 -10.59 13.15 -9.42
N TYR A 69 -10.12 13.23 -8.16
CA TYR A 69 -10.96 13.22 -6.96
C TYR A 69 -10.84 14.53 -6.17
N SER A 70 -11.93 14.97 -5.54
CA SER A 70 -11.87 15.89 -4.40
C SER A 70 -11.65 15.14 -3.10
N PHE A 71 -11.13 15.82 -2.08
CA PHE A 71 -10.96 15.20 -0.76
C PHE A 71 -12.30 14.83 -0.10
N SER A 72 -13.42 15.45 -0.48
CA SER A 72 -14.77 15.07 -0.01
C SER A 72 -15.13 13.65 -0.40
N GLN A 73 -14.68 13.17 -1.56
CA GLN A 73 -14.97 11.83 -2.04
C GLN A 73 -14.27 10.74 -1.22
N PHE A 74 -13.24 11.09 -0.44
CA PHE A 74 -12.67 10.17 0.54
C PHE A 74 -13.69 9.82 1.63
N SER A 75 -14.48 10.79 2.10
CA SER A 75 -15.57 10.53 3.04
C SER A 75 -16.63 9.63 2.43
N ASP A 76 -17.00 9.86 1.17
CA ASP A 76 -17.93 9.00 0.43
C ASP A 76 -17.41 7.56 0.33
N ALA A 77 -16.10 7.38 0.10
CA ALA A 77 -15.48 6.06 0.05
C ALA A 77 -15.54 5.35 1.41
N VAL A 78 -15.28 6.06 2.52
CA VAL A 78 -15.40 5.49 3.87
C VAL A 78 -16.85 5.13 4.20
N GLU A 79 -17.81 5.99 3.84
CA GLU A 79 -19.24 5.71 4.00
C GLU A 79 -19.71 4.51 3.18
N ALA A 80 -19.21 4.38 1.95
CA ALA A 80 -19.50 3.24 1.09
C ALA A 80 -18.98 1.92 1.71
N TRP A 81 -17.79 1.92 2.29
CA TRP A 81 -17.28 0.77 3.04
C TRP A 81 -18.15 0.44 4.25
N ASN A 82 -18.53 1.45 5.03
CA ASN A 82 -19.41 1.29 6.20
C ASN A 82 -20.78 0.73 5.84
N SER A 83 -21.26 1.00 4.63
CA SER A 83 -22.54 0.49 4.10
C SER A 83 -22.40 -0.86 3.38
N SER A 84 -21.17 -1.33 3.16
CA SER A 84 -20.89 -2.58 2.46
C SER A 84 -20.77 -3.76 3.43
N ASN A 85 -21.15 -4.96 2.98
CA ASN A 85 -20.88 -6.21 3.69
C ASN A 85 -19.59 -6.89 3.20
N VAL A 86 -18.73 -6.14 2.51
CA VAL A 86 -17.55 -6.69 1.84
C VAL A 86 -16.41 -6.83 2.85
N ASP A 87 -15.99 -8.07 3.10
CA ASP A 87 -14.78 -8.35 3.89
C ASP A 87 -13.54 -8.19 3.01
N HIS A 88 -12.78 -7.12 3.24
CA HIS A 88 -11.63 -6.78 2.42
C HIS A 88 -10.50 -6.14 3.23
N PRO A 89 -9.21 -6.42 2.94
CA PRO A 89 -8.07 -5.82 3.65
C PRO A 89 -7.93 -4.30 3.54
N LEU A 90 -8.68 -3.65 2.65
CA LEU A 90 -8.79 -2.19 2.54
C LEU A 90 -10.14 -1.66 3.05
N SER A 91 -10.94 -2.48 3.72
CA SER A 91 -12.25 -2.05 4.20
C SER A 91 -12.10 -1.01 5.31
N ALA A 92 -12.76 0.14 5.14
CA ALA A 92 -12.92 1.15 6.19
C ALA A 92 -14.11 0.87 7.13
N ALA A 93 -14.74 -0.31 7.04
CA ALA A 93 -15.92 -0.61 7.84
C ALA A 93 -15.65 -0.43 9.35
N GLY A 94 -16.49 0.34 10.02
CA GLY A 94 -16.37 0.71 11.43
C GLY A 94 -15.48 1.92 11.72
N TYR A 95 -14.87 2.54 10.71
CA TYR A 95 -14.02 3.72 10.87
C TYR A 95 -14.73 4.99 10.39
N LYS A 96 -14.30 6.13 10.95
CA LYS A 96 -14.65 7.46 10.46
C LYS A 96 -13.53 8.00 9.54
N PRO A 97 -13.81 8.91 8.60
CA PRO A 97 -12.77 9.52 7.77
C PRO A 97 -11.63 10.15 8.58
N GLU A 98 -11.95 10.79 9.71
CA GLU A 98 -10.99 11.44 10.62
C GLU A 98 -10.09 10.44 11.36
N SER A 99 -10.44 9.14 11.35
CA SER A 99 -9.60 8.08 11.93
C SER A 99 -8.43 7.68 11.03
N PHE A 100 -8.41 8.15 9.79
CA PHE A 100 -7.35 7.86 8.83
C PHE A 100 -6.17 8.81 8.96
N PHE A 101 -5.00 8.21 8.82
CA PHE A 101 -3.72 8.84 8.91
C PHE A 101 -2.89 8.47 7.67
N PHE A 102 -2.71 9.42 6.76
CA PHE A 102 -1.94 9.24 5.53
C PHE A 102 -0.50 9.65 5.79
N PHE A 103 0.46 8.77 5.53
CA PHE A 103 1.82 8.93 6.03
C PHE A 103 2.86 8.58 4.98
N ASP A 104 3.91 9.39 4.94
CA ASP A 104 5.08 9.22 4.07
C ASP A 104 6.32 9.84 4.73
N THR A 105 7.52 9.32 4.40
CA THR A 105 8.77 9.80 4.98
C THR A 105 9.82 10.15 3.94
N GLU A 106 10.68 11.10 4.30
CA GLU A 106 11.91 11.37 3.54
C GLU A 106 13.12 10.98 4.37
N THR A 107 14.03 10.25 3.74
CA THR A 107 15.13 9.57 4.43
C THR A 107 16.44 9.75 3.68
N THR A 108 17.57 9.73 4.39
CA THR A 108 18.90 9.87 3.78
C THR A 108 19.35 8.64 2.98
N GLY A 109 18.57 7.55 2.95
CA GLY A 109 18.90 6.35 2.19
C GLY A 109 17.76 5.34 2.14
N LEU A 110 17.81 4.45 1.14
CA LEU A 110 16.75 3.47 0.84
C LEU A 110 16.83 2.15 1.65
N GLY A 111 17.86 2.00 2.49
CA GLY A 111 18.11 0.77 3.27
C GLY A 111 17.53 0.80 4.70
N GLY A 112 17.43 -0.35 5.37
CA GLY A 112 17.03 -0.44 6.77
C GLY A 112 18.18 -0.30 7.79
N GLY A 113 19.35 0.20 7.36
CA GLY A 113 20.55 0.29 8.19
C GLY A 113 20.48 1.44 9.20
N VAL A 114 21.18 1.29 10.33
CA VAL A 114 21.24 2.28 11.42
C VAL A 114 21.80 3.65 11.02
N GLY A 115 22.45 3.75 9.85
CA GLY A 115 22.98 5.00 9.29
C GLY A 115 21.96 5.86 8.53
N ASN A 116 20.73 5.36 8.31
CA ASN A 116 19.68 6.15 7.66
C ASN A 116 18.91 6.96 8.70
N THR A 117 18.75 8.24 8.39
CA THR A 117 18.05 9.20 9.22
C THR A 117 16.79 9.63 8.49
N ILE A 118 15.67 9.61 9.21
CA ILE A 118 14.42 10.19 8.74
C ILE A 118 14.49 11.67 9.01
N PHE A 119 14.41 12.48 7.96
CA PHE A 119 14.49 13.93 8.09
C PHE A 119 13.18 14.64 7.82
N ILE A 120 12.18 13.97 7.21
CA ILE A 120 10.79 14.40 7.21
C ILE A 120 9.89 13.25 7.65
N LEU A 121 9.03 13.52 8.63
CA LEU A 121 7.85 12.71 8.95
C LEU A 121 6.64 13.51 8.47
N GLY A 122 6.09 13.16 7.32
CA GLY A 122 4.95 13.85 6.74
C GLY A 122 3.66 13.09 6.96
N HIS A 123 2.59 13.79 7.28
CA HIS A 123 1.28 13.18 7.39
C HIS A 123 0.11 14.10 7.09
N ALA A 124 -1.02 13.50 6.73
CA ALA A 124 -2.29 14.19 6.61
C ALA A 124 -3.44 13.41 7.24
N SER A 125 -4.42 14.15 7.76
CA SER A 125 -5.69 13.62 8.26
C SER A 125 -6.82 14.58 7.93
N LEU A 126 -8.05 14.06 7.97
CA LEU A 126 -9.24 14.88 7.81
C LEU A 126 -9.68 15.42 9.17
N ILE A 127 -9.78 16.75 9.31
CA ILE A 127 -10.21 17.42 10.54
C ILE A 127 -11.03 18.66 10.15
N ASP A 128 -12.21 18.84 10.74
CA ASP A 128 -13.08 20.01 10.53
C ASP A 128 -13.40 20.30 9.05
N ASN A 129 -13.73 19.28 8.26
CA ASN A 129 -13.95 19.39 6.79
C ASN A 129 -12.76 20.01 6.03
N LYS A 130 -11.54 19.72 6.48
CA LYS A 130 -10.31 20.08 5.78
C LYS A 130 -9.32 18.92 5.87
N VAL A 131 -8.47 18.80 4.86
CA VAL A 131 -7.27 17.98 4.97
C VAL A 131 -6.20 18.82 5.65
N LYS A 132 -5.75 18.40 6.84
CA LYS A 132 -4.63 19.04 7.55
C LYS A 132 -3.38 18.21 7.33
N LEU A 133 -2.42 18.79 6.61
CA LEU A 133 -1.09 18.24 6.39
C LEU A 133 -0.13 18.81 7.43
N LYS A 134 0.67 17.94 8.06
CA LYS A 134 1.80 18.33 8.90
C LYS A 134 3.07 17.62 8.45
N GLN A 135 4.16 18.35 8.37
CA GLN A 135 5.48 17.79 8.07
C GLN A 135 6.44 18.19 9.17
N HIS A 136 6.97 17.19 9.88
CA HIS A 136 7.96 17.38 10.94
C HIS A 136 9.34 17.19 10.32
N ILE A 137 10.22 18.17 10.48
CA ILE A 137 11.49 18.30 9.76
C ILE A 137 12.63 18.31 10.76
N LEU A 138 13.66 17.52 10.49
CA LEU A 138 14.83 17.38 11.34
C LEU A 138 15.88 18.47 11.04
N PRO A 139 16.05 19.51 11.88
CA PRO A 139 16.95 20.65 11.57
C PRO A 139 18.44 20.28 11.63
N HIS A 140 18.77 19.25 12.40
CA HIS A 140 20.11 18.66 12.50
C HIS A 140 20.01 17.23 13.05
N PRO A 141 21.04 16.37 12.84
CA PRO A 141 20.99 14.96 13.22
C PRO A 141 20.69 14.68 14.70
N GLY A 142 21.00 15.61 15.61
CA GLY A 142 20.73 15.47 17.05
C GLY A 142 19.27 15.64 17.48
N ALA A 143 18.44 16.28 16.64
CA ALA A 143 17.08 16.71 16.98
C ALA A 143 16.00 15.62 16.78
N GLU A 144 16.35 14.34 16.86
CA GLU A 144 15.37 13.25 16.65
C GLU A 144 14.33 13.17 17.78
N ILE A 145 14.70 13.53 19.01
CA ILE A 145 13.75 13.55 20.14
C ILE A 145 12.61 14.55 19.89
N PRO A 146 12.85 15.86 19.64
CA PRO A 146 11.77 16.80 19.33
C PRO A 146 11.01 16.42 18.06
N LEU A 147 11.68 15.89 17.02
CA LEU A 147 11.03 15.41 15.79
C LEU A 147 9.97 14.34 16.09
N TYR A 148 10.36 13.26 16.78
CA TYR A 148 9.44 12.18 17.13
C TYR A 148 8.39 12.62 18.13
N LYS A 149 8.74 13.48 19.08
CA LYS A 149 7.78 13.99 20.06
C LYS A 149 6.69 14.81 19.38
N SER A 150 7.07 15.74 18.50
CA SER A 150 6.13 16.54 17.70
C SER A 150 5.22 15.66 16.84
N PHE A 151 5.81 14.66 16.18
CA PHE A 151 5.06 13.66 15.41
C PHE A 151 4.06 12.90 16.28
N LEU A 152 4.51 12.40 17.44
CA LEU A 152 3.74 11.56 18.36
C LEU A 152 2.66 12.31 19.17
N ASP A 153 2.71 13.63 19.19
CA ASP A 153 1.68 14.47 19.84
C ASP A 153 0.58 14.90 18.85
N SER A 154 0.79 14.67 17.55
CA SER A 154 -0.01 15.29 16.47
C SER A 154 -1.02 14.38 15.78
N VAL A 155 -1.16 13.11 16.19
CA VAL A 155 -1.93 12.11 15.42
C VAL A 155 -2.86 11.31 16.32
N ASP A 156 -4.09 11.04 15.86
CA ASP A 156 -5.00 10.04 16.45
C ASP A 156 -4.88 8.73 15.65
N TYR A 157 -4.38 7.69 16.30
CA TYR A 157 -3.63 6.60 15.67
C TYR A 157 -4.44 5.34 15.36
N ARG A 158 -5.54 5.44 14.63
CA ARG A 158 -6.39 4.25 14.39
C ARG A 158 -6.02 3.51 13.13
N THR A 159 -5.82 4.25 12.03
CA THR A 159 -5.77 3.65 10.70
C THR A 159 -4.74 4.34 9.82
N MET A 160 -3.58 3.72 9.61
CA MET A 160 -2.48 4.29 8.82
C MET A 160 -2.56 3.82 7.36
N ALA A 161 -2.54 4.76 6.42
CA ALA A 161 -2.45 4.52 4.99
C ALA A 161 -1.11 5.05 4.45
N THR A 162 -0.38 4.21 3.71
CA THR A 162 0.93 4.54 3.13
C THR A 162 1.06 3.96 1.73
N TYR A 163 2.04 4.40 0.97
CA TYR A 163 2.46 3.71 -0.25
C TYR A 163 3.76 2.94 -0.02
N ASN A 164 3.69 1.60 0.09
CA ASN A 164 4.85 0.73 0.34
C ASN A 164 5.49 0.91 1.74
N GLY A 165 4.84 1.65 2.65
CA GLY A 165 5.40 1.96 3.95
C GLY A 165 5.45 0.79 4.93
N LYS A 166 4.77 -0.33 4.65
CA LYS A 166 4.88 -1.52 5.50
C LYS A 166 6.28 -2.14 5.43
N SER A 167 6.91 -2.04 4.26
CA SER A 167 8.23 -2.60 3.99
C SER A 167 9.37 -1.59 4.10
N PHE A 168 9.09 -0.29 4.01
CA PHE A 168 10.13 0.75 3.94
C PHE A 168 10.02 1.78 5.08
N ASP A 169 9.00 2.64 5.06
CA ASP A 169 8.89 3.77 5.99
C ASP A 169 8.74 3.33 7.44
N TRP A 170 7.74 2.50 7.72
CA TRP A 170 7.38 2.15 9.10
C TRP A 170 8.46 1.35 9.85
N PRO A 171 9.16 0.38 9.22
CA PRO A 171 10.33 -0.26 9.82
C PRO A 171 11.44 0.72 10.21
N GLN A 172 11.70 1.75 9.40
CA GLN A 172 12.70 2.77 9.75
C GLN A 172 12.23 3.61 10.94
N VAL A 173 10.96 4.01 10.95
CA VAL A 173 10.36 4.76 12.07
C VAL A 173 10.50 4.00 13.39
N LYS A 174 10.18 2.70 13.39
CA LYS A 174 10.35 1.83 14.57
C LYS A 174 11.80 1.72 15.01
N THR A 175 12.72 1.60 14.06
CA THR A 175 14.15 1.43 14.35
C THR A 175 14.71 2.68 15.03
N ARG A 176 14.44 3.87 14.48
CA ARG A 176 14.86 5.15 15.07
C ARG A 176 14.17 5.41 16.41
N HIS A 177 12.85 5.16 16.50
CA HIS A 177 12.10 5.28 17.76
C HIS A 177 12.72 4.43 18.88
N THR A 178 13.16 3.21 18.57
CA THR A 178 13.76 2.31 19.58
C THR A 178 14.99 2.93 20.25
N LEU A 179 15.74 3.78 19.54
CA LEU A 179 16.92 4.47 20.06
C LEU A 179 16.58 5.60 21.05
N ILE A 180 15.37 6.17 20.95
CA ILE A 180 14.94 7.34 21.72
C ILE A 180 13.69 7.06 22.59
N LYS A 181 13.24 5.81 22.67
CA LYS A 181 11.96 5.40 23.28
C LYS A 181 11.75 5.80 24.74
N GLU A 182 12.83 6.08 25.48
CA GLU A 182 12.75 6.54 26.88
C GLU A 182 12.42 8.04 26.98
N HIS A 183 12.54 8.78 25.88
CA HIS A 183 12.33 10.23 25.79
C HIS A 183 11.02 10.62 25.10
N VAL A 184 10.35 9.67 24.42
CA VAL A 184 9.16 9.94 23.61
C VAL A 184 8.04 8.91 23.90
N PRO A 185 6.76 9.24 23.62
CA PRO A 185 5.66 8.28 23.75
C PRO A 185 5.91 6.98 22.97
N LYS A 186 5.25 5.89 23.37
CA LYS A 186 5.33 4.62 22.64
C LYS A 186 4.68 4.74 21.26
N LEU A 187 5.26 4.07 20.26
CA LEU A 187 4.60 3.90 18.98
C LEU A 187 3.31 3.08 19.17
N PRO A 188 2.15 3.56 18.65
CA PRO A 188 0.90 2.83 18.76
C PRO A 188 0.90 1.54 17.91
N PRO A 189 0.00 0.59 18.21
CA PRO A 189 -0.35 -0.46 17.27
C PRO A 189 -1.24 0.13 16.16
N PHE A 190 -0.94 -0.18 14.90
CA PHE A 190 -1.67 0.38 13.74
C PHE A 190 -2.31 -0.72 12.89
N GLY A 191 -3.55 -0.47 12.46
CA GLY A 191 -4.05 -1.02 11.20
C GLY A 191 -3.34 -0.34 10.03
N HIS A 192 -2.78 -1.11 9.10
CA HIS A 192 -1.94 -0.58 8.03
C HIS A 192 -2.52 -0.92 6.65
N PHE A 193 -3.04 0.10 5.98
CA PHE A 193 -3.41 0.05 4.57
C PHE A 193 -2.21 0.40 3.70
N ASP A 194 -1.56 -0.63 3.15
CA ASP A 194 -0.50 -0.44 2.18
C ASP A 194 -1.08 -0.40 0.76
N LEU A 195 -1.15 0.80 0.20
CA LEU A 195 -1.75 1.06 -1.10
C LEU A 195 -0.90 0.54 -2.26
N TYR A 196 0.41 0.31 -2.07
CA TYR A 196 1.28 -0.21 -3.13
C TYR A 196 0.84 -1.61 -3.56
N HIS A 197 0.53 -2.49 -2.60
CA HIS A 197 0.11 -3.85 -2.90
C HIS A 197 -1.26 -3.90 -3.59
N ALA A 198 -2.15 -3.00 -3.21
CA ALA A 198 -3.45 -2.83 -3.86
C ALA A 198 -3.29 -2.35 -5.30
N SER A 199 -2.51 -1.27 -5.51
CA SER A 199 -2.18 -0.75 -6.83
C SER A 199 -1.54 -1.80 -7.73
N ARG A 200 -0.62 -2.60 -7.18
CA ARG A 200 0.03 -3.68 -7.92
C ARG A 200 -0.94 -4.79 -8.32
N ARG A 201 -1.90 -5.16 -7.46
CA ARG A 201 -2.94 -6.14 -7.82
C ARG A 201 -3.81 -5.61 -8.96
N MET A 202 -4.22 -4.35 -8.86
CA MET A 202 -5.10 -3.73 -9.86
C MET A 202 -4.41 -3.50 -11.20
N TRP A 203 -3.19 -2.94 -11.24
CA TRP A 203 -2.66 -2.35 -12.48
C TRP A 203 -1.34 -2.93 -12.98
N LYS A 204 -0.83 -4.05 -12.44
CA LYS A 204 0.45 -4.66 -12.91
C LYS A 204 0.44 -5.06 -14.39
N HIS A 205 -0.74 -5.20 -14.98
CA HIS A 205 -0.94 -5.52 -16.39
C HIS A 205 -0.91 -4.26 -17.27
N LYS A 206 -1.12 -3.07 -16.68
CA LYS A 206 -1.25 -1.77 -17.35
C LYS A 206 0.02 -0.92 -17.16
N LEU A 207 0.65 -0.97 -15.99
CA LEU A 207 1.78 -0.12 -15.63
C LEU A 207 3.09 -0.93 -15.59
N ASP A 208 4.11 -0.45 -16.29
CA ASP A 208 5.45 -1.07 -16.30
C ASP A 208 6.12 -1.07 -14.93
N ARG A 209 5.85 -0.03 -14.13
CA ARG A 209 6.43 0.16 -12.80
C ARG A 209 5.36 0.71 -11.85
N MET A 210 5.40 0.24 -10.61
CA MET A 210 4.47 0.63 -9.55
C MET A 210 5.05 1.74 -8.66
N LYS A 211 5.64 2.78 -9.27
CA LYS A 211 6.02 3.98 -8.52
C LYS A 211 4.79 4.86 -8.33
N LEU A 212 4.69 5.56 -7.20
CA LEU A 212 3.54 6.41 -6.90
C LEU A 212 3.33 7.47 -7.99
N SER A 213 4.40 8.13 -8.45
CA SER A 213 4.35 9.11 -9.56
C SER A 213 3.77 8.57 -10.88
N ILE A 214 3.91 7.27 -11.15
CA ILE A 214 3.31 6.64 -12.34
C ILE A 214 1.83 6.37 -12.09
N VAL A 215 1.46 5.87 -10.91
CA VAL A 215 0.04 5.65 -10.54
C VAL A 215 -0.72 6.98 -10.53
N GLU A 216 -0.13 8.02 -9.97
CA GLU A 216 -0.64 9.38 -9.99
C GLU A 216 -0.99 9.87 -11.39
N LYS A 217 -0.03 9.78 -12.32
CA LYS A 217 -0.24 10.24 -13.69
C LYS A 217 -1.24 9.36 -14.46
N GLU A 218 -1.03 8.05 -14.45
CA GLU A 218 -1.72 7.11 -15.34
C GLU A 218 -3.07 6.60 -14.81
N VAL A 219 -3.35 6.84 -13.51
CA VAL A 219 -4.58 6.39 -12.83
C VAL A 219 -5.31 7.56 -12.20
N LEU A 220 -4.62 8.40 -11.43
CA LEU A 220 -5.27 9.49 -10.68
C LEU A 220 -5.36 10.81 -11.44
N GLY A 221 -4.67 10.96 -12.59
CA GLY A 221 -4.61 12.22 -13.33
C GLY A 221 -3.92 13.35 -12.55
N VAL A 222 -3.02 13.02 -11.63
CA VAL A 222 -2.19 14.00 -10.91
C VAL A 222 -0.96 14.32 -11.77
N GLU A 223 -0.83 15.58 -12.16
CA GLU A 223 0.33 16.08 -12.89
C GLU A 223 1.33 16.74 -11.93
N ARG A 224 2.53 16.17 -11.81
CA ARG A 224 3.61 16.81 -11.05
C ARG A 224 4.30 17.87 -11.92
N LYS A 225 4.33 19.12 -11.45
CA LYS A 225 5.12 20.20 -12.04
C LYS A 225 6.41 20.36 -11.27
N ASP A 226 7.54 20.44 -11.97
CA ASP A 226 8.87 20.66 -11.39
C ASP A 226 9.24 19.66 -10.28
N ASP A 227 8.90 18.38 -10.49
CA ASP A 227 9.10 17.34 -9.47
C ASP A 227 10.58 17.10 -9.18
N LEU A 228 10.93 17.17 -7.89
CA LEU A 228 12.28 16.86 -7.45
C LEU A 228 12.53 15.35 -7.61
N PRO A 229 13.59 14.93 -8.31
CA PRO A 229 13.95 13.52 -8.33
C PRO A 229 14.29 13.04 -6.92
N GLY A 230 13.52 12.08 -6.39
CA GLY A 230 13.66 11.63 -4.99
C GLY A 230 15.06 11.14 -4.59
N TYR A 231 15.90 10.70 -5.54
CA TYR A 231 17.29 10.33 -5.25
C TYR A 231 18.18 11.53 -4.85
N LEU A 232 17.74 12.77 -5.11
CA LEU A 232 18.42 14.00 -4.69
C LEU A 232 18.06 14.44 -3.27
N ALA A 233 16.96 13.94 -2.70
CA ALA A 233 16.48 14.36 -1.39
C ALA A 233 17.55 14.22 -0.28
N PRO A 234 18.34 13.11 -0.20
CA PRO A 234 19.44 13.01 0.77
C PRO A 234 20.51 14.08 0.60
N MET A 235 20.91 14.38 -0.64
CA MET A 235 21.97 15.35 -0.92
C MET A 235 21.53 16.76 -0.53
N ILE A 236 20.29 17.12 -0.85
CA ILE A 236 19.70 18.40 -0.48
C ILE A 236 19.56 18.52 1.05
N TYR A 237 19.18 17.44 1.72
CA TYR A 237 19.12 17.44 3.18
C TYR A 237 20.50 17.67 3.82
N PHE A 238 21.56 17.02 3.32
CA PHE A 238 22.91 17.24 3.84
C PHE A 238 23.40 18.67 3.60
N ASP A 239 23.14 19.24 2.43
CA ASP A 239 23.43 20.65 2.13
C ASP A 239 22.69 21.60 3.08
N PHE A 240 21.41 21.32 3.38
CA PHE A 240 20.65 22.05 4.38
C PHE A 240 21.27 21.93 5.78
N VAL A 241 21.70 20.74 6.20
CA VAL A 241 22.33 20.56 7.53
C VAL A 241 23.63 21.38 7.65
N GLU A 242 24.41 21.47 6.57
CA GLU A 242 25.67 22.20 6.52
C GLU A 242 25.48 23.73 6.44
N ARG A 243 24.67 24.20 5.48
CA ARG A 243 24.51 25.63 5.17
C ARG A 243 23.38 26.30 5.92
N LYS A 244 22.47 25.51 6.51
CA LYS A 244 21.19 25.93 7.11
C LYS A 244 20.22 26.61 6.15
N ASP A 245 20.51 26.59 4.84
CA ASP A 245 19.70 27.23 3.81
C ASP A 245 18.43 26.40 3.51
N PRO A 246 17.23 26.96 3.73
CA PRO A 246 15.97 26.24 3.56
C PRO A 246 15.57 26.02 2.08
N GLN A 247 16.21 26.69 1.12
CA GLN A 247 15.72 26.77 -0.26
C GLN A 247 15.53 25.38 -0.91
N GLY A 248 16.49 24.48 -0.76
CA GLY A 248 16.40 23.11 -1.27
C GLY A 248 15.33 22.27 -0.57
N MET A 249 15.17 22.46 0.74
CA MET A 249 14.20 21.72 1.56
C MET A 249 12.75 21.99 1.13
N ILE A 250 12.43 23.19 0.62
CA ILE A 250 11.08 23.51 0.14
C ILE A 250 10.66 22.60 -1.02
N GLY A 251 11.61 22.23 -1.90
CA GLY A 251 11.35 21.28 -2.98
C GLY A 251 10.94 19.90 -2.45
N ILE A 252 11.67 19.39 -1.46
CA ILE A 252 11.36 18.10 -0.82
C ILE A 252 10.01 18.17 -0.08
N LEU A 253 9.74 19.26 0.64
CA LEU A 253 8.46 19.42 1.35
C LEU A 253 7.27 19.45 0.40
N LYS A 254 7.40 20.09 -0.76
CA LYS A 254 6.35 20.07 -1.80
C LYS A 254 6.17 18.69 -2.42
N HIS A 255 7.26 17.94 -2.63
CA HIS A 255 7.20 16.56 -3.09
C HIS A 255 6.43 15.66 -2.12
N ASN A 256 6.88 15.61 -0.87
CA ASN A 256 6.24 14.83 0.19
C ASN A 256 4.77 15.27 0.43
N GLU A 257 4.46 16.57 0.31
CA GLU A 257 3.08 17.08 0.31
C GLU A 257 2.23 16.44 -0.80
N ILE A 258 2.71 16.42 -2.05
CA ILE A 258 2.00 15.79 -3.17
C ILE A 258 1.81 14.29 -2.94
N ASP A 259 2.87 13.59 -2.51
CA ASP A 259 2.85 12.15 -2.26
C ASP A 259 1.78 11.79 -1.21
N ILE A 260 1.72 12.52 -0.09
CA ILE A 260 0.73 12.30 0.98
C ILE A 260 -0.70 12.58 0.49
N LEU A 261 -0.92 13.69 -0.22
CA LEU A 261 -2.25 14.02 -0.75
C LEU A 261 -2.70 12.98 -1.79
N SER A 262 -1.76 12.43 -2.57
CA SER A 262 -2.03 11.34 -3.52
C SER A 262 -2.50 10.07 -2.83
N LEU A 263 -2.07 9.79 -1.60
CA LEU A 263 -2.55 8.62 -0.86
C LEU A 263 -4.06 8.70 -0.57
N ILE A 264 -4.58 9.90 -0.29
CA ILE A 264 -6.01 10.14 -0.05
C ILE A 264 -6.81 9.82 -1.32
N SER A 265 -6.39 10.41 -2.45
CA SER A 265 -7.02 10.16 -3.75
C SER A 265 -6.88 8.70 -4.19
N LEU A 266 -5.73 8.07 -3.93
CA LEU A 266 -5.48 6.67 -4.28
C LEU A 266 -6.36 5.72 -3.48
N TYR A 267 -6.47 5.92 -2.17
CA TYR A 267 -7.34 5.11 -1.33
C TYR A 267 -8.81 5.25 -1.76
N THR A 268 -9.24 6.48 -2.07
CA THR A 268 -10.57 6.77 -2.61
C THR A 268 -10.82 6.01 -3.92
N HIS A 269 -9.88 6.11 -4.87
CA HIS A 269 -9.98 5.41 -6.15
C HIS A 269 -10.06 3.89 -5.98
N LEU A 270 -9.15 3.30 -5.20
CA LEU A 270 -9.12 1.87 -4.94
C LEU A 270 -10.41 1.39 -4.28
N SER A 271 -10.95 2.17 -3.33
CA SER A 271 -12.23 1.86 -2.66
C SER A 271 -13.38 1.82 -3.66
N PHE A 272 -13.52 2.84 -4.51
CA PHE A 272 -14.56 2.85 -5.54
C PHE A 272 -14.37 1.75 -6.58
N GLN A 273 -13.14 1.37 -6.89
CA GLN A 273 -12.84 0.26 -7.78
C GLN A 273 -13.31 -1.07 -7.18
N ILE A 274 -12.95 -1.35 -5.92
CA ILE A 274 -13.29 -2.61 -5.24
C ILE A 274 -14.79 -2.70 -4.98
N LEU A 275 -15.40 -1.61 -4.52
CA LEU A 275 -16.84 -1.51 -4.25
C LEU A 275 -17.68 -1.31 -5.52
N ARG A 276 -17.07 -1.34 -6.71
CA ARG A 276 -17.77 -1.24 -8.01
C ARG A 276 -18.54 0.08 -8.21
N LEU A 277 -18.13 1.15 -7.51
CA LEU A 277 -18.74 2.48 -7.60
C LEU A 277 -18.16 3.32 -8.74
N ASP A 278 -16.97 2.98 -9.23
CA ASP A 278 -16.39 3.63 -10.40
C ASP A 278 -17.02 3.10 -11.71
N LYS A 279 -17.92 3.90 -12.29
CA LYS A 279 -18.59 3.58 -13.55
C LYS A 279 -17.65 3.55 -14.77
N LYS A 280 -16.42 4.05 -14.65
CA LYS A 280 -15.43 4.08 -15.74
C LYS A 280 -14.50 2.87 -15.74
N GLN A 281 -14.73 1.89 -14.86
CA GLN A 281 -13.92 0.69 -14.79
C GLN A 281 -13.82 -0.04 -16.12
N THR A 282 -12.59 -0.35 -16.52
CA THR A 282 -12.32 -1.20 -17.67
C THR A 282 -12.64 -2.65 -17.35
N SER A 283 -13.05 -3.46 -18.34
CA SER A 283 -13.31 -4.91 -18.12
C SER A 283 -12.14 -5.63 -17.45
N ARG A 284 -10.91 -5.17 -17.70
CA ARG A 284 -9.71 -5.69 -17.07
C ARG A 284 -9.61 -5.37 -15.58
N GLU A 285 -9.93 -4.15 -15.16
CA GLU A 285 -9.97 -3.78 -13.74
C GLU A 285 -11.08 -4.53 -13.00
N ILE A 286 -12.27 -4.66 -13.62
CA ILE A 286 -13.35 -5.50 -13.07
C ILE A 286 -12.86 -6.92 -12.83
N TYR A 287 -12.15 -7.50 -13.81
CA TYR A 287 -11.57 -8.83 -13.68
C TYR A 287 -10.53 -8.92 -12.54
N GLU A 288 -9.65 -7.94 -12.38
CA GLU A 288 -8.67 -7.93 -11.29
C GLU A 288 -9.34 -7.80 -9.90
N VAL A 289 -10.45 -7.06 -9.78
CA VAL A 289 -11.26 -7.03 -8.54
C VAL A 289 -11.80 -8.43 -8.20
N GLY A 290 -12.43 -9.12 -9.17
CA GLY A 290 -12.94 -10.48 -8.95
C GLY A 290 -11.82 -11.47 -8.60
N ARG A 291 -10.65 -11.33 -9.24
CA ARG A 291 -9.44 -12.11 -8.91
C ARG A 291 -8.96 -11.85 -7.49
N TRP A 292 -9.11 -10.62 -6.99
CA TRP A 292 -8.74 -10.28 -5.63
C TRP A 292 -9.69 -10.93 -4.63
N PHE A 293 -11.02 -10.82 -4.80
CA PHE A 293 -11.98 -11.53 -3.94
C PHE A 293 -11.74 -13.05 -3.92
N SER A 294 -11.53 -13.65 -5.10
CA SER A 294 -11.19 -15.08 -5.22
C SER A 294 -9.94 -15.47 -4.43
N HIS A 295 -8.92 -14.59 -4.41
CA HIS A 295 -7.68 -14.80 -3.64
C HIS A 295 -7.89 -14.66 -2.13
N LEU A 296 -8.82 -13.80 -1.70
CA LEU A 296 -9.20 -13.65 -0.30
C LEU A 296 -10.11 -14.78 0.20
N GLY A 297 -10.64 -15.61 -0.72
CA GLY A 297 -11.54 -16.70 -0.40
C GLY A 297 -13.03 -16.30 -0.39
N ASP A 298 -13.33 -15.03 -0.69
CA ASP A 298 -14.70 -14.55 -0.86
C ASP A 298 -15.22 -14.95 -2.24
N SER A 299 -15.72 -16.18 -2.31
CA SER A 299 -16.23 -16.79 -3.55
C SER A 299 -17.51 -16.11 -4.03
N ASP A 300 -18.33 -15.57 -3.13
CA ASP A 300 -19.62 -14.98 -3.50
C ASP A 300 -19.41 -13.62 -4.17
N SER A 301 -18.60 -12.73 -3.58
CA SER A 301 -18.23 -11.46 -4.22
C SER A 301 -17.45 -11.69 -5.52
N ALA A 302 -16.56 -12.69 -5.57
CA ALA A 302 -15.83 -13.02 -6.79
C ALA A 302 -16.77 -13.41 -7.95
N LYS A 303 -17.76 -14.28 -7.69
CA LYS A 303 -18.74 -14.68 -8.71
C LYS A 303 -19.56 -13.51 -9.20
N GLU A 304 -20.05 -12.66 -8.29
CA GLU A 304 -20.83 -11.47 -8.66
C GLU A 304 -20.03 -10.61 -9.64
N VAL A 305 -18.79 -10.27 -9.28
CA VAL A 305 -17.91 -9.45 -10.11
C VAL A 305 -17.60 -10.11 -11.46
N PHE A 306 -17.26 -11.41 -11.49
CA PHE A 306 -16.98 -12.09 -12.76
C PHE A 306 -18.22 -12.22 -13.65
N SER A 307 -19.40 -12.42 -13.07
CA SER A 307 -20.66 -12.56 -13.82
C SER A 307 -20.95 -11.31 -14.66
N HIS A 308 -20.68 -10.12 -14.13
CA HIS A 308 -20.88 -8.85 -14.83
C HIS A 308 -20.11 -8.71 -16.15
N ILE A 309 -18.91 -9.28 -16.23
CA ILE A 309 -18.08 -9.22 -17.45
C ILE A 309 -18.08 -10.53 -18.24
N SER A 310 -18.63 -11.61 -17.68
CA SER A 310 -18.66 -12.92 -18.33
C SER A 310 -19.50 -12.98 -19.60
N GLN A 311 -20.42 -12.05 -19.85
CA GLN A 311 -21.32 -12.10 -21.01
C GLN A 311 -20.64 -11.68 -22.33
N GLY A 312 -19.51 -10.98 -22.27
CA GLY A 312 -18.80 -10.55 -23.46
C GLY A 312 -18.00 -11.67 -24.16
N ASN A 313 -17.50 -11.35 -25.36
CA ASN A 313 -16.62 -12.22 -26.15
C ASN A 313 -15.18 -11.71 -26.27
N ASN A 314 -14.85 -10.62 -25.57
CA ASN A 314 -13.46 -10.13 -25.51
C ASN A 314 -12.61 -11.02 -24.58
N LEU A 315 -11.29 -10.86 -24.65
CA LEU A 315 -10.37 -11.72 -23.91
C LEU A 315 -10.57 -11.68 -22.39
N ASP A 316 -10.89 -10.52 -21.83
CA ASP A 316 -11.14 -10.39 -20.38
C ASP A 316 -12.48 -11.03 -19.96
N SER A 317 -13.48 -11.01 -20.84
CA SER A 317 -14.75 -11.72 -20.62
C SER A 317 -14.51 -13.23 -20.59
N LEU A 318 -13.65 -13.76 -21.46
CA LEU A 318 -13.27 -15.17 -21.47
C LEU A 318 -12.43 -15.54 -20.24
N HIS A 319 -11.51 -14.68 -19.81
CA HIS A 319 -10.80 -14.84 -18.53
C HIS A 319 -11.78 -14.85 -17.35
N ALA A 320 -12.79 -13.99 -17.35
CA ALA A 320 -13.81 -13.93 -16.32
C ALA A 320 -14.71 -15.16 -16.30
N LYS A 321 -15.20 -15.63 -17.46
CA LYS A 321 -15.92 -16.93 -17.58
C LYS A 321 -15.09 -18.06 -16.98
N HIS A 322 -13.79 -18.06 -17.25
CA HIS A 322 -12.88 -19.11 -16.80
C HIS A 322 -12.69 -19.07 -15.29
N ALA A 323 -12.49 -17.88 -14.72
CA ALA A 323 -12.41 -17.68 -13.28
C ALA A 323 -13.74 -18.00 -12.57
N LEU A 324 -14.87 -17.61 -13.16
CA LEU A 324 -16.21 -17.91 -12.67
C LEU A 324 -16.49 -19.42 -12.62
N ALA A 325 -16.07 -20.16 -13.65
CA ALA A 325 -16.17 -21.63 -13.66
C ALA A 325 -15.39 -22.28 -12.51
N TYR A 326 -14.20 -21.75 -12.17
CA TYR A 326 -13.46 -22.20 -10.99
C TYR A 326 -14.19 -21.90 -9.68
N GLU A 327 -14.86 -20.75 -9.54
CA GLU A 327 -15.67 -20.45 -8.36
C GLU A 327 -16.86 -21.42 -8.24
N TYR A 328 -17.57 -21.70 -9.33
CA TYR A 328 -18.63 -22.71 -9.33
C TYR A 328 -18.12 -24.11 -8.98
N LYS A 329 -16.95 -24.49 -9.50
CA LYS A 329 -16.28 -25.75 -9.13
C LYS A 329 -15.94 -25.81 -7.65
N LYS A 330 -15.44 -24.73 -7.02
CA LYS A 330 -15.17 -24.68 -5.57
C LYS A 330 -16.45 -24.96 -4.77
N GLN A 331 -17.59 -24.45 -5.24
CA GLN A 331 -18.90 -24.67 -4.64
C GLN A 331 -19.58 -25.99 -5.06
N LYS A 332 -18.90 -26.85 -5.83
CA LYS A 332 -19.41 -28.12 -6.37
C LYS A 332 -20.64 -27.95 -7.29
N LYS A 333 -20.82 -26.77 -7.87
CA LYS A 333 -21.82 -26.44 -8.89
C LYS A 333 -21.29 -26.83 -10.27
N TRP A 334 -21.27 -28.13 -10.52
CA TRP A 334 -20.64 -28.71 -11.71
C TRP A 334 -21.32 -28.32 -13.04
N PRO A 335 -22.68 -28.33 -13.15
CA PRO A 335 -23.35 -27.94 -14.39
C PRO A 335 -23.00 -26.51 -14.84
N GLU A 336 -22.99 -25.55 -13.91
CA GLU A 336 -22.67 -24.16 -14.19
C GLU A 336 -21.19 -23.98 -14.61
N ALA A 337 -20.29 -24.73 -13.98
CA ALA A 337 -18.87 -24.72 -14.35
C ALA A 337 -18.64 -25.36 -15.74
N GLU A 338 -19.34 -26.46 -16.04
CA GLU A 338 -19.29 -27.15 -17.33
C GLU A 338 -19.73 -26.21 -18.47
N GLU A 339 -20.88 -25.54 -18.32
CA GLU A 339 -21.42 -24.61 -19.32
C GLU A 339 -20.41 -23.51 -19.68
N LEU A 340 -19.81 -22.89 -18.67
CA LEU A 340 -18.81 -21.85 -18.87
C LEU A 340 -17.55 -22.37 -19.53
N TRP A 341 -17.04 -23.54 -19.13
CA TRP A 341 -15.85 -24.12 -19.76
C TRP A 341 -16.12 -24.60 -21.19
N MET A 342 -17.32 -25.11 -21.50
CA MET A 342 -17.70 -25.43 -22.89
C MET A 342 -17.65 -24.19 -23.77
N ALA A 343 -18.16 -23.05 -23.29
CA ALA A 343 -18.11 -21.79 -24.01
C ALA A 343 -16.67 -21.28 -24.25
N ILE A 344 -15.71 -21.66 -23.40
CA ILE A 344 -14.29 -21.27 -23.52
C ILE A 344 -13.50 -22.29 -24.36
N ALA A 345 -13.89 -23.56 -24.37
CA ALA A 345 -13.15 -24.61 -25.06
C ALA A 345 -12.95 -24.30 -26.55
N ASP A 346 -13.87 -23.55 -27.16
CA ASP A 346 -13.83 -23.12 -28.57
C ASP A 346 -13.56 -21.62 -28.76
N ALA A 347 -13.39 -20.86 -27.67
CA ALA A 347 -13.20 -19.41 -27.72
C ALA A 347 -12.20 -18.95 -26.65
N GLY A 348 -11.03 -18.46 -27.06
CA GLY A 348 -10.04 -17.91 -26.16
C GLY A 348 -8.61 -17.96 -26.68
N ASN A 349 -7.66 -17.62 -25.81
CA ASN A 349 -6.26 -17.90 -26.05
C ASN A 349 -5.96 -19.39 -25.75
N ASN A 350 -4.90 -19.92 -26.36
CA ASN A 350 -4.56 -21.34 -26.24
C ASN A 350 -4.42 -21.80 -24.78
N LYS A 351 -3.99 -20.92 -23.88
CA LYS A 351 -3.82 -21.26 -22.46
C LYS A 351 -5.16 -21.53 -21.78
N ILE A 352 -6.15 -20.63 -21.90
CA ILE A 352 -7.45 -20.83 -21.24
C ILE A 352 -8.28 -21.93 -21.91
N MET A 353 -8.15 -22.09 -23.23
CA MET A 353 -8.79 -23.19 -23.94
C MET A 353 -8.26 -24.55 -23.48
N LEU A 354 -6.92 -24.66 -23.29
CA LEU A 354 -6.28 -25.84 -22.76
C LEU A 354 -6.76 -26.18 -21.35
N GLU A 355 -6.74 -25.20 -20.43
CA GLU A 355 -7.20 -25.39 -19.06
C GLU A 355 -8.69 -25.78 -18.99
N ALA A 356 -9.55 -25.13 -19.79
CA ALA A 356 -10.97 -25.47 -19.89
C ALA A 356 -11.21 -26.90 -20.39
N CYS A 357 -10.53 -27.33 -21.47
CA CYS A 357 -10.66 -28.68 -22.00
C CYS A 357 -10.25 -29.76 -20.97
N ILE A 358 -9.21 -29.49 -20.19
CA ILE A 358 -8.75 -30.40 -19.13
C ILE A 358 -9.78 -30.50 -18.00
N GLU A 359 -10.38 -29.40 -17.60
CA GLU A 359 -11.42 -29.39 -16.57
C GLU A 359 -12.71 -30.08 -17.04
N LEU A 360 -13.14 -29.86 -18.29
CA LEU A 360 -14.25 -30.60 -18.90
C LEU A 360 -13.97 -32.11 -18.94
N ALA A 361 -12.76 -32.52 -19.36
CA ALA A 361 -12.37 -33.93 -19.35
C ALA A 361 -12.44 -34.55 -17.95
N LYS A 362 -12.09 -33.79 -16.89
CA LYS A 362 -12.23 -34.24 -15.49
C LYS A 362 -13.69 -34.37 -15.07
N ILE A 363 -14.55 -33.41 -15.44
CA ILE A 363 -15.99 -33.47 -15.14
C ILE A 363 -16.60 -34.72 -15.79
N TYR A 364 -16.41 -34.87 -17.10
CA TYR A 364 -16.99 -36.00 -17.83
C TYR A 364 -16.43 -37.36 -17.40
N GLU A 365 -15.13 -37.45 -17.07
CA GLU A 365 -14.54 -38.71 -16.59
C GLU A 365 -15.02 -39.09 -15.19
N HIS A 366 -15.00 -38.15 -14.23
CA HIS A 366 -15.14 -38.49 -12.81
C HIS A 366 -16.55 -38.25 -12.25
N ARG A 367 -17.33 -37.35 -12.86
CA ARG A 367 -18.68 -37.00 -12.38
C ARG A 367 -19.76 -37.67 -13.22
N GLU A 368 -19.74 -37.44 -14.53
CA GLU A 368 -20.79 -37.94 -15.43
C GLU A 368 -20.52 -39.35 -15.96
N LYS A 369 -19.28 -39.83 -15.87
CA LYS A 369 -18.83 -41.09 -16.49
C LYS A 369 -19.09 -41.15 -17.99
N ASN A 370 -19.09 -39.99 -18.66
CA ASN A 370 -19.19 -39.88 -20.12
C ASN A 370 -17.78 -39.93 -20.74
N TYR A 371 -17.24 -41.14 -20.86
CA TYR A 371 -15.86 -41.33 -21.33
C TYR A 371 -15.63 -40.85 -22.77
N ARG A 372 -16.68 -40.88 -23.61
CA ARG A 372 -16.62 -40.36 -24.99
C ARG A 372 -16.35 -38.85 -25.00
N LYS A 373 -17.12 -38.07 -24.24
CA LYS A 373 -16.88 -36.63 -24.11
C LYS A 373 -15.54 -36.34 -23.43
N ALA A 374 -15.18 -37.11 -22.40
CA ALA A 374 -13.89 -36.96 -21.73
C ALA A 374 -12.71 -37.16 -22.71
N LEU A 375 -12.82 -38.13 -23.63
CA LEU A 375 -11.82 -38.38 -24.67
C LEU A 375 -11.71 -37.19 -25.63
N ILE A 376 -12.85 -36.71 -26.16
CA ILE A 376 -12.91 -35.55 -27.08
C ILE A 376 -12.17 -34.34 -26.49
N TYR A 377 -12.48 -33.96 -25.25
CA TYR A 377 -11.84 -32.80 -24.64
C TYR A 377 -10.37 -33.06 -24.27
N THR A 378 -9.98 -34.30 -23.99
CA THR A 378 -8.55 -34.64 -23.76
C THR A 378 -7.74 -34.56 -25.06
N GLU A 379 -8.29 -35.04 -26.19
CA GLU A 379 -7.66 -34.93 -27.51
C GLU A 379 -7.54 -33.46 -27.95
N LYS A 380 -8.59 -32.67 -27.70
CA LYS A 380 -8.58 -31.23 -27.96
C LYS A 380 -7.56 -30.48 -27.10
N ALA A 381 -7.45 -30.82 -25.82
CA ALA A 381 -6.38 -30.30 -24.97
C ALA A 381 -5.00 -30.64 -25.53
N LYS A 382 -4.81 -31.88 -26.02
CA LYS A 382 -3.54 -32.30 -26.63
C LYS A 382 -3.22 -31.52 -27.90
N SER A 383 -4.18 -31.33 -28.81
CA SER A 383 -3.95 -30.56 -30.04
C SER A 383 -3.56 -29.10 -29.75
N ILE A 384 -4.21 -28.46 -28.77
CA ILE A 384 -3.88 -27.12 -28.31
C ILE A 384 -2.48 -27.09 -27.65
N SER A 385 -2.12 -28.11 -26.87
CA SER A 385 -0.80 -28.15 -26.22
C SER A 385 0.36 -28.16 -27.22
N HIS A 386 0.19 -28.79 -28.40
CA HIS A 386 1.22 -28.83 -29.44
C HIS A 386 1.42 -27.49 -30.16
N THR A 387 0.44 -26.60 -30.14
CA THR A 387 0.54 -25.25 -30.74
C THR A 387 1.05 -24.19 -29.77
N VAL A 388 1.11 -24.50 -28.47
CA VAL A 388 1.68 -23.61 -27.44
C VAL A 388 3.17 -23.89 -27.32
N GLU A 389 4.03 -23.09 -27.97
CA GLU A 389 5.50 -23.22 -27.99
C GLU A 389 6.22 -23.02 -26.62
N ASN A 390 5.57 -23.15 -25.46
CA ASN A 390 6.14 -22.71 -24.19
C ASN A 390 6.27 -23.77 -23.09
N LYS A 391 7.50 -23.88 -22.55
CA LYS A 391 7.99 -24.68 -21.40
C LYS A 391 7.26 -24.43 -20.04
N LYS A 392 6.07 -23.83 -20.05
CA LYS A 392 5.29 -23.46 -18.84
C LYS A 392 3.79 -23.81 -18.97
N SER A 393 3.44 -24.82 -19.76
CA SER A 393 2.12 -25.45 -19.61
C SER A 393 2.03 -26.06 -18.20
N PRO A 394 0.96 -25.78 -17.43
CA PRO A 394 0.77 -26.42 -16.12
C PRO A 394 0.52 -27.92 -16.22
N PHE A 395 0.32 -28.46 -17.42
CA PHE A 395 0.14 -29.88 -17.69
C PHE A 395 1.19 -30.36 -18.69
N SER A 396 1.87 -31.44 -18.33
CA SER A 396 2.82 -32.08 -19.23
C SER A 396 2.08 -32.84 -20.32
N GLU A 397 2.69 -32.96 -21.50
CA GLU A 397 2.18 -33.83 -22.56
C GLU A 397 2.01 -35.28 -22.07
N GLU A 398 2.87 -35.71 -21.14
CA GLU A 398 2.80 -37.01 -20.49
C GLU A 398 1.50 -37.20 -19.69
N ASP A 399 1.01 -36.17 -18.99
CA ASP A 399 -0.25 -36.23 -18.24
C ASP A 399 -1.46 -36.41 -19.16
N LEU A 400 -1.45 -35.73 -20.31
CA LEU A 400 -2.50 -35.85 -21.32
C LEU A 400 -2.47 -37.25 -21.96
N ASN A 401 -1.28 -37.76 -22.31
CA ASN A 401 -1.12 -39.10 -22.85
C ASN A 401 -1.56 -40.20 -21.85
N LYS A 402 -1.20 -40.05 -20.56
CA LYS A 402 -1.67 -40.96 -19.49
C LYS A 402 -3.19 -40.93 -19.35
N ARG A 403 -3.83 -39.76 -19.45
CA ARG A 403 -5.29 -39.64 -19.41
C ARG A 403 -5.93 -40.30 -20.63
N LEU A 404 -5.43 -40.06 -21.84
CA LEU A 404 -5.91 -40.70 -23.07
C LEU A 404 -5.82 -42.23 -22.97
N ALA A 405 -4.66 -42.77 -22.58
CA ALA A 405 -4.48 -44.21 -22.42
C ALA A 405 -5.40 -44.81 -21.35
N ARG A 406 -5.74 -44.06 -20.31
CA ARG A 406 -6.71 -44.48 -19.29
C ARG A 406 -8.15 -44.45 -19.81
N LEU A 407 -8.52 -43.44 -20.58
CA LEU A 407 -9.87 -43.29 -21.13
C LEU A 407 -10.15 -44.33 -22.24
N LEU A 408 -9.17 -44.66 -23.09
CA LEU A 408 -9.29 -45.68 -24.13
C LEU A 408 -9.47 -47.11 -23.59
N LYS A 409 -9.18 -47.34 -22.31
CA LYS A 409 -9.36 -48.63 -21.63
C LYS A 409 -10.73 -48.77 -20.93
N LYS A 410 -11.49 -47.69 -20.82
CA LYS A 410 -12.81 -47.64 -20.20
C LYS A 410 -13.88 -47.57 -21.28
#